data_AF-A0A842THD4-F1
#
_entry.id   AF-A0A842THD4-F1
#
_cell.length_a   1.000
_cell.length_b   1.000
_cell.length_c   1.000
_cell.angle_alpha   90.00
_cell.angle_beta   90.00
_cell.angle_gamma   90.00
#
_symmetry.space_group_name_H-M   'P 1'
#
loop_
_entity.id
_entity.type
_entity.pdbx_description
1 polymer ?
#
loop_
_entity_poly.entity_id
_entity_poly.type
_entity_poly.pdbx_seq_one_letter_code
_entity_poly.pdbx_strand_id
1 'polypeptide(L)'
;MIRVKVKKESIPDILTFSRGILAIIILLFIPFGLVIPYIFTIIYITSWITDVFDGWAARKLKIKGKLADWDFIFDSLLQWSAMTYFAFIGILPWIIYWILTGLCIVLSLILKNKAMVALFGTAGQAIFLFFMFFYYLDLFITLCGFWLSLFILNFTRFKGRLNEFKEDVSEIGEKMDLKLKFKKYDFLIVGAGFSGAVLAQKLASELNKKILIIDKREHIGGNCYDFYNENGVLVHKYGPHYFRTNSNRLFEYLSQFTQWHKYEYKIRSCYKGELYPFPPNRDTLNQFYNINLQNEEEAKEFLAKKRIKIPNPKNTKELFISKVGYELYRAFFKNYTKKHWGINPEKLSPLVAARIPVRTNTDDRYFTDKYQVMPLNGYHKLFENILNHKNITIRLNIDFQEIQDSVKYNFLIYTGPIDEFFEFKYGKLPYRSLIFEFLNYDKEFYQDWVQINYPNKYKFTRIVEIKHATGQKIGTTTTVKEFPNGNGKPFYPIPSEKNHRLYKKYKKDADQLKNIIFIGRLAEYKYLNMDQVIENALETAKKIIESHKNKKN
;
A
#
# COMPACT_ATOMS: atom_id res chain seq x y z
N MET A 1 19.62 -5.18 54.67
CA MET A 1 19.66 -5.74 53.29
C MET A 1 18.30 -5.55 52.62
N ILE A 2 18.14 -4.50 51.81
CA ILE A 2 16.93 -4.30 51.00
C ILE A 2 17.10 -5.10 49.70
N ARG A 3 16.37 -6.21 49.55
CA ARG A 3 16.33 -6.98 48.29
C ARG A 3 15.40 -6.28 47.30
N VAL A 4 15.97 -5.45 46.42
CA VAL A 4 15.26 -4.94 45.25
C VAL A 4 14.96 -6.10 44.30
N LYS A 5 13.69 -6.49 44.16
CA LYS A 5 13.25 -7.47 43.16
C LYS A 5 13.30 -6.81 41.77
N VAL A 6 14.41 -6.99 41.06
CA VAL A 6 14.51 -6.64 39.64
C VAL A 6 13.63 -7.61 38.84
N LYS A 7 12.66 -7.09 38.08
CA LYS A 7 11.85 -7.91 37.17
C LYS A 7 12.77 -8.47 36.08
N LYS A 8 12.72 -9.78 35.80
CA LYS A 8 13.57 -10.43 34.78
C LYS A 8 13.46 -9.76 33.39
N GLU A 9 12.31 -9.18 33.10
CA GLU A 9 12.01 -8.49 31.84
C GLU A 9 12.78 -7.18 31.66
N SER A 10 13.30 -6.56 32.72
CA SER A 10 14.08 -5.32 32.65
C SER A 10 15.59 -5.55 32.52
N ILE A 11 16.06 -6.80 32.53
CA ILE A 11 17.50 -7.12 32.51
C ILE A 11 18.19 -6.57 31.24
N PRO A 12 17.67 -6.74 30.01
CA PRO A 12 18.30 -6.18 28.82
C PRO A 12 18.39 -4.65 28.88
N ASP A 13 17.30 -3.97 29.27
CA ASP A 13 17.28 -2.51 29.37
C ASP A 13 18.24 -1.98 30.45
N ILE A 14 18.40 -2.69 31.58
CA ILE A 14 19.37 -2.33 32.62
C ILE A 14 20.80 -2.44 32.09
N LEU A 15 21.12 -3.49 31.33
CA LEU A 15 22.44 -3.67 30.73
C LEU A 15 22.75 -2.58 29.71
N THR A 16 21.82 -2.30 28.79
CA THR A 16 21.93 -1.20 27.81
C THR A 16 22.10 0.15 28.51
N PHE A 17 21.34 0.42 29.58
CA PHE A 17 21.46 1.67 30.34
C PHE A 17 22.78 1.77 31.12
N SER A 18 23.27 0.66 31.69
CA SER A 18 24.53 0.62 32.43
C SER A 18 25.73 1.01 31.56
N ARG A 19 25.71 0.65 30.27
CA ARG A 19 26.70 1.07 29.28
C ARG A 19 26.77 2.59 29.13
N GLY A 20 25.61 3.26 29.10
CA GLY A 20 25.51 4.71 29.08
C GLY A 20 26.10 5.37 30.33
N ILE A 21 25.83 4.81 31.51
CA ILE A 21 26.40 5.30 32.77
C ILE A 21 27.93 5.18 32.75
N LEU A 22 28.47 4.03 32.32
CA LEU A 22 29.92 3.81 32.26
C LEU A 22 30.61 4.77 31.28
N ALA A 23 29.98 5.05 30.13
CA ALA A 23 30.47 6.07 29.18
C ALA A 23 30.50 7.48 29.80
N ILE A 24 29.47 7.84 30.57
CA ILE A 24 29.41 9.13 31.28
C ILE A 24 30.49 9.19 32.37
N ILE A 25 30.71 8.10 33.10
CA ILE A 25 31.79 8.01 34.11
C ILE A 25 33.14 8.28 33.43
N ILE A 26 33.44 7.62 32.31
CA ILE A 26 34.66 7.90 31.53
C ILE A 26 34.77 9.41 31.25
N LEU A 27 33.71 10.02 30.70
CA LEU A 27 33.70 11.45 30.35
C LEU A 27 33.89 12.39 31.54
N LEU A 28 33.28 12.09 32.69
CA LEU A 28 33.34 12.95 33.89
C LEU A 28 34.71 12.96 34.55
N PHE A 29 35.43 11.83 34.53
CA PHE A 29 36.72 11.71 35.22
C PHE A 29 37.92 12.08 34.34
N ILE A 30 37.72 12.24 33.02
CA ILE A 30 38.75 12.69 32.07
C ILE A 30 39.43 14.01 32.48
N PRO A 31 38.69 15.11 32.80
CA PRO A 31 39.32 16.41 33.05
C PRO A 31 40.19 16.46 34.31
N PHE A 32 40.01 15.49 35.22
CA PHE A 32 40.71 15.41 36.50
C PHE A 32 41.95 14.50 36.43
N GLY A 33 42.23 13.87 35.28
CA GLY A 33 43.35 12.93 35.14
C GLY A 33 43.22 11.67 36.01
N LEU A 34 42.02 11.38 36.53
CA LEU A 34 41.76 10.31 37.50
C LEU A 34 41.58 8.93 36.86
N VAL A 35 41.48 8.87 35.54
CA VAL A 35 41.39 7.61 34.79
C VAL A 35 42.75 7.35 34.16
N ILE A 36 43.54 6.46 34.77
CA ILE A 36 44.77 5.96 34.14
C ILE A 36 44.43 4.91 33.07
N PRO A 37 45.30 4.67 32.06
CA PRO A 37 44.99 3.80 30.92
C PRO A 37 44.46 2.41 31.29
N TYR A 38 44.99 1.78 32.33
CA TYR A 38 44.51 0.47 32.80
C TYR A 38 43.10 0.50 33.37
N ILE A 39 42.76 1.54 34.15
CA ILE A 39 41.40 1.73 34.70
C ILE A 39 40.42 2.01 33.57
N PHE A 40 40.80 2.85 32.60
CA PHE A 40 40.01 3.09 31.40
C PHE A 40 39.71 1.77 30.67
N THR A 41 40.74 0.95 30.41
CA THR A 41 40.57 -0.32 29.70
C THR A 41 39.65 -1.28 30.43
N ILE A 42 39.72 -1.36 31.76
CA ILE A 42 38.78 -2.19 32.55
C ILE A 42 37.34 -1.68 32.40
N ILE A 43 37.11 -0.37 32.54
CA ILE A 43 35.78 0.23 32.41
C ILE A 43 35.25 0.02 30.97
N TYR A 44 36.10 0.20 29.97
CA TYR A 44 35.75 0.06 28.57
C TYR A 44 35.39 -1.38 28.20
N ILE A 45 36.22 -2.35 28.61
CA ILE A 45 35.94 -3.79 28.43
C ILE A 45 34.63 -4.16 29.13
N THR A 46 34.45 -3.72 30.37
CA THR A 46 33.22 -3.99 31.14
C THR A 46 31.99 -3.44 30.42
N SER A 47 32.10 -2.25 29.84
CA SER A 47 31.02 -1.63 29.06
C SER A 47 30.66 -2.46 27.82
N TRP A 48 31.66 -2.99 27.08
CA TRP A 48 31.41 -3.87 25.94
C TRP A 48 30.88 -5.25 26.32
N ILE A 49 31.24 -5.76 27.48
CA ILE A 49 30.64 -6.98 28.03
C ILE A 49 29.14 -6.77 28.24
N THR A 50 28.70 -5.60 28.73
CA THR A 50 27.26 -5.32 28.90
C THR A 50 26.47 -5.35 27.58
N ASP A 51 27.05 -4.91 26.45
CA ASP A 51 26.45 -5.05 25.10
C ASP A 51 26.26 -6.50 24.69
N VAL A 52 27.25 -7.35 24.97
CA VAL A 52 27.17 -8.77 24.61
C VAL A 52 26.07 -9.46 25.42
N PHE A 53 26.00 -9.14 26.72
CA PHE A 53 25.03 -9.72 27.63
C PHE A 53 23.62 -9.18 27.44
N ASP A 54 23.42 -7.92 27.02
CA ASP A 54 22.08 -7.37 26.76
C ASP A 54 21.38 -8.15 25.64
N GLY A 55 22.07 -8.38 24.53
CA GLY A 55 21.56 -9.09 23.38
C GLY A 55 21.35 -10.57 23.70
N TRP A 56 22.26 -11.18 24.46
CA TRP A 56 22.08 -12.55 24.93
C TRP A 56 20.85 -12.70 25.82
N ALA A 57 20.67 -11.80 26.78
CA ALA A 57 19.54 -11.80 27.70
C ALA A 57 18.22 -11.59 26.96
N ALA A 58 18.15 -10.62 26.03
CA ALA A 58 16.97 -10.37 25.21
C ALA A 58 16.55 -11.60 24.39
N ARG A 59 17.51 -12.29 23.77
CA ARG A 59 17.27 -13.52 22.99
C ARG A 59 16.79 -14.68 23.87
N LYS A 60 17.46 -14.91 25.00
CA LYS A 60 17.12 -16.00 25.92
C LYS A 60 15.73 -15.81 26.53
N LEU A 61 15.34 -14.57 26.77
CA LEU A 61 14.05 -14.22 27.36
C LEU A 61 12.93 -14.02 26.32
N LYS A 62 13.25 -13.93 25.02
CA LYS A 62 12.31 -13.61 23.92
C LYS A 62 11.54 -12.29 24.15
N ILE A 63 12.23 -11.27 24.68
CA ILE A 63 11.65 -9.95 24.98
C ILE A 63 12.39 -8.90 24.14
N LYS A 64 11.64 -7.97 23.52
CA LYS A 64 12.21 -6.76 22.93
C LYS A 64 12.23 -5.68 24.02
N GLY A 65 13.43 -5.32 24.49
CA GLY A 65 13.61 -4.27 25.50
C GLY A 65 13.11 -2.91 25.02
N LYS A 66 12.67 -2.05 25.93
CA LYS A 66 12.18 -0.69 25.58
C LYS A 66 13.30 0.19 25.03
N LEU A 67 14.54 -0.08 25.44
CA LEU A 67 15.72 0.65 24.97
C LEU A 67 16.36 0.03 23.71
N ALA A 68 15.83 -1.08 23.19
CA ALA A 68 16.41 -1.78 22.04
C ALA A 68 16.51 -0.90 20.77
N ASP A 69 15.55 0.02 20.60
CA ASP A 69 15.55 0.97 19.47
C ASP A 69 16.53 2.15 19.71
N TRP A 70 16.98 2.36 20.96
CA TRP A 70 17.92 3.43 21.38
C TRP A 70 19.35 2.92 21.64
N ASP A 71 19.53 1.61 21.65
CA ASP A 71 20.77 0.84 21.83
C ASP A 71 22.00 1.45 21.13
N PHE A 72 21.82 1.88 19.86
CA PHE A 72 22.88 2.48 19.05
C PHE A 72 23.40 3.81 19.58
N ILE A 73 22.56 4.58 20.30
CA ILE A 73 22.99 5.85 20.91
C ILE A 73 23.95 5.56 22.06
N PHE A 74 23.67 4.52 22.85
CA PHE A 74 24.53 4.12 23.96
C PHE A 74 25.87 3.56 23.47
N ASP A 75 25.88 2.79 22.37
CA ASP A 75 27.11 2.33 21.71
C ASP A 75 27.95 3.51 21.20
N SER A 76 27.29 4.46 20.53
CA SER A 76 27.96 5.66 20.00
C SER A 76 28.54 6.53 21.12
N LEU A 77 27.81 6.68 22.23
CA LEU A 77 28.27 7.42 23.40
C LEU A 77 29.51 6.77 24.04
N LEU A 78 29.51 5.44 24.17
CA LEU A 78 30.67 4.70 24.69
C LEU A 78 31.89 4.86 23.79
N GLN A 79 31.72 4.74 22.48
CA GLN A 79 32.82 4.95 21.52
C GLN A 79 33.34 6.38 21.55
N TRP A 80 32.44 7.37 21.62
CA TRP A 80 32.84 8.75 21.75
C TRP A 80 33.60 9.02 23.04
N SER A 81 33.15 8.47 24.18
CA SER A 81 33.85 8.58 25.46
C SER A 81 35.29 8.05 25.41
N ALA A 82 35.52 6.97 24.66
CA ALA A 82 36.85 6.43 24.42
C ALA A 82 37.71 7.39 23.60
N MET A 83 37.18 7.88 22.47
CA MET A 83 37.89 8.83 21.62
C MET A 83 38.28 10.11 22.36
N THR A 84 37.36 10.64 23.17
CA THR A 84 37.61 11.81 24.02
C THR A 84 38.72 11.50 25.02
N TYR A 85 38.66 10.37 25.73
CA TYR A 85 39.71 9.97 26.67
C TYR A 85 41.09 9.94 26.00
N PHE A 86 41.19 9.32 24.82
CA PHE A 86 42.46 9.22 24.08
C PHE A 86 43.00 10.55 23.56
N ALA A 87 42.11 11.48 23.19
CA ALA A 87 42.54 12.82 22.83
C ALA A 87 43.13 13.57 24.05
N PHE A 88 42.52 13.40 25.22
CA PHE A 88 42.97 14.03 26.46
C PHE A 88 44.31 13.49 26.96
N ILE A 89 44.57 12.18 26.85
CA ILE A 89 45.86 11.60 27.24
C ILE A 89 46.94 11.70 26.14
N GLY A 90 46.67 12.46 25.08
CA GLY A 90 47.64 12.78 24.03
C GLY A 90 47.91 11.68 23.00
N ILE A 91 47.14 10.58 23.00
CA ILE A 91 47.28 9.47 22.05
C ILE A 91 46.63 9.80 20.71
N LEU A 92 45.45 10.43 20.74
CA LEU A 92 44.70 10.81 19.54
C LEU A 92 44.88 12.30 19.27
N PRO A 93 45.44 12.72 18.13
CA PRO A 93 45.54 14.13 17.78
C PRO A 93 44.18 14.82 17.79
N TRP A 94 44.09 16.00 18.42
CA TRP A 94 42.84 16.76 18.54
C TRP A 94 42.16 17.04 17.21
N ILE A 95 42.93 17.28 16.15
CA ILE A 95 42.39 17.48 14.80
C ILE A 95 41.67 16.23 14.29
N ILE A 96 42.22 15.04 14.52
CA ILE A 96 41.62 13.76 14.14
C ILE A 96 40.36 13.52 14.98
N TYR A 97 40.42 13.81 16.28
CA TYR A 97 39.26 13.74 17.17
C TYR A 97 38.07 14.59 16.67
N TRP A 98 38.32 15.86 16.32
CA TRP A 98 37.26 16.75 15.85
C TRP A 98 36.70 16.36 14.49
N ILE A 99 37.55 15.89 13.56
CA ILE A 99 37.10 15.36 12.26
C ILE A 99 36.17 14.17 12.46
N LEU A 100 36.59 13.19 13.27
CA LEU A 100 35.78 11.98 13.51
C LEU A 100 34.49 12.31 14.25
N THR A 101 34.52 13.23 15.22
CA THR A 101 33.33 13.68 15.95
C THR A 101 32.34 14.38 15.02
N GLY A 102 32.81 15.33 14.20
CA GLY A 102 31.98 16.04 13.23
C GLY A 102 31.34 15.10 12.22
N LEU A 103 32.12 14.14 11.71
CA LEU A 103 31.65 13.15 10.74
C LEU A 103 30.60 12.21 11.35
N CYS A 104 30.79 11.75 12.59
CA CYS A 104 29.79 10.96 13.31
C CYS A 104 28.48 11.73 13.51
N ILE A 105 28.53 13.01 13.90
CA ILE A 105 27.33 13.84 14.12
C ILE A 105 26.57 14.04 12.81
N VAL A 106 27.27 14.45 11.75
CA VAL A 106 26.67 14.71 10.42
C VAL A 106 25.99 13.44 9.89
N LEU A 107 26.65 12.29 9.96
CA LEU A 107 26.11 11.04 9.43
C LEU A 107 24.96 10.49 10.28
N SER A 108 25.03 10.65 11.61
CA SER A 108 23.94 10.27 12.51
C SER A 108 22.66 11.11 12.27
N LEU A 109 22.82 12.40 11.98
CA LEU A 109 21.71 13.31 11.72
C LEU A 109 21.10 13.15 10.32
N ILE A 110 21.94 12.91 9.29
CA ILE A 110 21.50 12.80 7.89
C ILE A 110 20.92 11.42 7.57
N LEU A 111 21.60 10.35 7.98
CA LEU A 111 21.26 9.00 7.51
C LEU A 111 20.19 8.32 8.37
N LYS A 112 20.08 8.69 9.65
CA LYS A 112 19.14 8.08 10.63
C LYS A 112 19.11 6.54 10.57
N ASN A 113 20.23 5.90 10.20
CA ASN A 113 20.33 4.46 9.97
C ASN A 113 21.32 3.82 10.97
N LYS A 114 20.83 2.80 11.70
CA LYS A 114 21.56 2.07 12.74
C LYS A 114 22.80 1.32 12.21
N ALA A 115 22.75 0.76 11.00
CA ALA A 115 23.86 -0.01 10.43
C ALA A 115 25.05 0.89 10.05
N MET A 116 24.76 2.07 9.49
CA MET A 116 25.78 3.05 9.12
C MET A 116 26.48 3.63 10.36
N VAL A 117 25.73 3.95 11.42
CA VAL A 117 26.31 4.43 12.69
C VAL A 117 27.24 3.39 13.30
N ALA A 118 26.85 2.11 13.27
CA ALA A 118 27.69 1.01 13.75
C ALA A 118 29.00 0.87 12.96
N LEU A 119 28.98 1.07 11.64
CA LEU A 119 30.16 1.00 10.77
C LEU A 119 31.21 2.08 11.14
N PHE A 120 30.76 3.31 11.39
CA PHE A 120 31.63 4.39 11.84
C PHE A 120 32.21 4.13 13.22
N GLY A 121 31.41 3.54 14.10
CA GLY A 121 31.88 3.07 15.39
C GLY A 121 33.05 2.10 15.30
N THR A 122 32.97 1.11 14.40
CA THR A 122 34.07 0.18 14.11
C THR A 122 35.29 0.86 13.46
N ALA A 123 35.08 1.83 12.57
CA ALA A 123 36.19 2.60 11.99
C ALA A 123 36.94 3.43 13.06
N GLY A 124 36.19 4.05 13.98
CA GLY A 124 36.76 4.76 15.13
C GLY A 124 37.56 3.83 16.04
N GLN A 125 37.09 2.60 16.26
CA GLN A 125 37.82 1.57 17.02
C GLN A 125 39.13 1.14 16.35
N ALA A 126 39.15 1.01 15.01
CA ALA A 126 40.36 0.65 14.29
C ALA A 126 41.44 1.76 14.37
N ILE A 127 41.03 3.02 14.22
CA ILE A 127 41.91 4.19 14.40
C ILE A 127 42.45 4.24 15.83
N PHE A 128 41.58 3.97 16.80
CA PHE A 128 41.95 3.86 18.20
C PHE A 128 43.05 2.80 18.43
N LEU A 129 42.81 1.55 17.98
CA LEU A 129 43.77 0.46 18.14
C LEU A 129 45.10 0.76 17.43
N PHE A 130 45.08 1.43 16.28
CA PHE A 130 46.28 1.86 15.56
C PHE A 130 47.16 2.77 16.41
N PHE A 131 46.62 3.83 17.02
CA PHE A 131 47.43 4.70 17.88
C PHE A 131 47.87 3.98 19.15
N MET A 132 47.00 3.15 19.74
CA MET A 132 47.34 2.43 20.96
C MET A 132 48.51 1.45 20.79
N PHE A 133 48.69 0.87 19.61
CA PHE A 133 49.85 0.04 19.28
C PHE A 133 51.19 0.78 19.51
N PHE A 134 51.27 2.07 19.16
CA PHE A 134 52.50 2.85 19.26
C PHE A 134 52.78 3.37 20.68
N TYR A 135 51.73 3.62 21.47
CA TYR A 135 51.88 4.25 22.78
C TYR A 135 51.72 3.29 23.97
N TYR A 136 50.96 2.20 23.83
CA TYR A 136 50.64 1.24 24.91
C TYR A 136 50.47 -0.18 24.36
N LEU A 137 51.57 -0.82 23.97
CA LEU A 137 51.58 -2.13 23.31
C LEU A 137 50.88 -3.24 24.12
N ASP A 138 51.11 -3.33 25.42
CA ASP A 138 50.50 -4.35 26.28
C ASP A 138 48.97 -4.21 26.33
N LEU A 139 48.51 -2.97 26.39
CA LEU A 139 47.08 -2.64 26.40
C LEU A 139 46.46 -2.93 25.03
N PHE A 140 47.21 -2.69 23.95
CA PHE A 140 46.80 -3.00 22.58
C PHE A 140 46.61 -4.50 22.41
N ILE A 141 47.57 -5.31 22.84
CA ILE A 141 47.48 -6.77 22.80
C ILE A 141 46.25 -7.25 23.59
N THR A 142 46.04 -6.69 24.78
CA THR A 142 44.88 -7.02 25.64
C THR A 142 43.55 -6.74 24.95
N LEU A 143 43.40 -5.56 24.35
CA LEU A 143 42.16 -5.19 23.66
C LEU A 143 41.98 -5.97 22.36
N CYS A 144 43.03 -6.18 21.57
CA CYS A 144 42.97 -7.03 20.37
C CYS A 144 42.55 -8.46 20.72
N GLY A 145 43.09 -9.04 21.80
CA GLY A 145 42.69 -10.35 22.30
C GLY A 145 41.23 -10.40 22.73
N PHE A 146 40.77 -9.38 23.47
CA PHE A 146 39.36 -9.24 23.85
C PHE A 146 38.44 -9.15 22.62
N TRP A 147 38.75 -8.27 21.67
CA TRP A 147 37.95 -8.09 20.45
C TRP A 147 37.94 -9.34 19.56
N LEU A 148 39.07 -10.02 19.43
CA LEU A 148 39.16 -11.29 18.71
C LEU A 148 38.29 -12.36 19.36
N SER A 149 38.28 -12.44 20.70
CA SER A 149 37.42 -13.38 21.43
C SER A 149 35.92 -13.07 21.22
N LEU A 150 35.53 -11.78 21.23
CA LEU A 150 34.16 -11.36 20.96
C LEU A 150 33.76 -11.64 19.51
N PHE A 151 34.66 -11.41 18.56
CA PHE A 151 34.43 -11.69 17.15
C PHE A 151 34.19 -13.18 16.91
N ILE A 152 35.00 -14.05 17.51
CA ILE A 152 34.83 -15.51 17.42
C ILE A 152 33.50 -15.94 18.04
N LEU A 153 33.15 -15.44 19.23
CA LEU A 153 31.91 -15.79 19.93
C LEU A 153 30.64 -15.30 19.23
N ASN A 154 30.72 -14.22 18.44
CA ASN A 154 29.57 -13.60 17.77
C ASN A 154 29.69 -13.56 16.23
N PHE A 155 30.49 -14.45 15.61
CA PHE A 155 30.75 -14.43 14.17
C PHE A 155 29.48 -14.52 13.30
N THR A 156 28.48 -15.27 13.75
CA THR A 156 27.16 -15.38 13.08
C THR A 156 26.41 -14.05 13.07
N ARG A 157 26.48 -13.26 14.15
CA ARG A 157 25.92 -11.91 14.24
C ARG A 157 26.66 -10.93 13.33
N PHE A 158 27.98 -11.04 13.24
CA PHE A 158 28.78 -10.26 12.30
C PHE A 158 28.35 -10.50 10.85
N LYS A 159 28.14 -11.76 10.46
CA LYS A 159 27.64 -12.11 9.12
C LYS A 159 26.24 -11.55 8.86
N GLY A 160 25.35 -11.56 9.86
CA GLY A 160 24.02 -10.94 9.78
C GLY A 160 24.08 -9.43 9.54
N ARG A 161 24.88 -8.70 10.34
CA ARG A 161 25.08 -7.24 10.17
C ARG A 161 25.73 -6.89 8.85
N LEU A 162 26.64 -7.72 8.33
CA LEU A 162 27.26 -7.49 7.03
C LEU A 162 26.25 -7.62 5.88
N ASN A 163 25.26 -8.51 6.01
CA ASN A 163 24.18 -8.63 5.03
C ASN A 163 23.22 -7.43 5.12
N GLU A 164 22.80 -7.04 6.31
CA GLU A 164 21.98 -5.82 6.53
C GLU A 164 22.68 -4.58 5.94
N PHE A 165 23.99 -4.44 6.16
CA PHE A 165 24.78 -3.35 5.57
C PHE A 165 24.81 -3.40 4.04
N LYS A 166 24.95 -4.59 3.44
CA LYS A 166 24.91 -4.72 1.97
C LYS A 166 23.55 -4.33 1.39
N GLU A 167 22.47 -4.71 2.07
CA GLU A 167 21.11 -4.31 1.69
C GLU A 167 20.95 -2.79 1.77
N ASP A 168 21.35 -2.18 2.88
CA ASP A 168 21.28 -0.73 3.09
C ASP A 168 22.12 0.06 2.07
N VAL A 169 23.35 -0.40 1.77
CA VAL A 169 24.22 0.23 0.76
C VAL A 169 23.64 0.10 -0.64
N SER A 170 23.02 -1.04 -0.95
CA SER A 170 22.31 -1.24 -2.21
C SER A 170 21.11 -0.28 -2.32
N GLU A 171 20.32 -0.13 -1.25
CA GLU A 171 19.18 0.78 -1.22
C GLU A 171 19.60 2.24 -1.39
N ILE A 172 20.71 2.65 -0.74
CA ILE A 172 21.28 3.99 -0.90
C ILE A 172 21.80 4.20 -2.33
N GLY A 173 22.45 3.19 -2.91
CA GLY A 173 22.92 3.20 -4.30
C GLY A 173 21.77 3.39 -5.29
N GLU A 174 20.67 2.65 -5.12
CA GLU A 174 19.46 2.80 -5.95
C GLU A 174 18.83 4.18 -5.79
N LYS A 175 18.71 4.70 -4.56
CA LYS A 175 18.19 6.06 -4.29
C LYS A 175 19.05 7.16 -4.92
N MET A 176 20.38 7.01 -4.90
CA MET A 176 21.29 7.97 -5.55
C MET A 176 21.26 7.87 -7.08
N ASP A 177 21.16 6.66 -7.63
CA ASP A 177 21.03 6.43 -9.07
C ASP A 177 19.68 6.96 -9.62
N LEU A 178 18.61 6.84 -8.83
CA LEU A 178 17.32 7.49 -9.09
C LEU A 178 17.47 9.03 -9.15
N LYS A 179 18.18 9.65 -8.19
CA LYS A 179 18.45 11.10 -8.19
C LYS A 179 19.20 11.59 -9.45
N LEU A 180 20.03 10.75 -10.06
CA LEU A 180 20.86 11.13 -11.21
C LEU A 180 20.19 10.82 -12.58
N LYS A 181 19.11 10.04 -12.63
CA LYS A 181 18.53 9.52 -13.89
C LYS A 181 17.26 10.22 -14.40
N PHE A 182 16.61 11.09 -13.63
CA PHE A 182 15.36 11.72 -14.09
C PHE A 182 15.61 12.91 -15.02
N LYS A 183 15.34 12.70 -16.31
CA LYS A 183 15.19 13.78 -17.31
C LYS A 183 14.06 14.73 -16.89
N LYS A 184 14.08 15.98 -17.38
CA LYS A 184 12.93 16.89 -17.23
C LYS A 184 11.73 16.35 -18.02
N TYR A 185 10.59 16.18 -17.36
CA TYR A 185 9.33 15.75 -17.98
C TYR A 185 8.34 16.92 -18.10
N ASP A 186 7.45 16.87 -19.08
CA ASP A 186 6.34 17.82 -19.15
C ASP A 186 5.28 17.49 -18.09
N PHE A 187 4.94 16.21 -17.96
CA PHE A 187 3.98 15.71 -16.97
C PHE A 187 4.57 14.58 -16.14
N LEU A 188 4.37 14.66 -14.82
CA LEU A 188 4.46 13.52 -13.92
C LEU A 188 3.03 13.02 -13.63
N ILE A 189 2.80 11.72 -13.78
CA ILE A 189 1.53 11.08 -13.50
C ILE A 189 1.72 10.03 -12.40
N VAL A 190 1.03 10.20 -11.28
CA VAL A 190 1.08 9.28 -10.14
C VAL A 190 -0.10 8.31 -10.22
N GLY A 191 0.21 7.05 -10.50
CA GLY A 191 -0.70 5.93 -10.65
C GLY A 191 -0.90 5.52 -12.11
N ALA A 192 -0.66 4.24 -12.40
CA ALA A 192 -0.76 3.62 -13.72
C ALA A 192 -2.11 2.91 -13.94
N GLY A 193 -3.17 3.34 -13.24
CA GLY A 193 -4.55 2.92 -13.54
C GLY A 193 -5.15 3.66 -14.74
N PHE A 194 -6.43 3.41 -15.05
CA PHE A 194 -7.09 4.03 -16.23
C PHE A 194 -6.97 5.56 -16.29
N SER A 195 -7.15 6.27 -15.17
CA SER A 195 -6.98 7.73 -15.13
C SER A 195 -5.62 8.16 -15.66
N GLY A 196 -4.54 7.58 -15.12
CA GLY A 196 -3.18 7.93 -15.51
C GLY A 196 -2.84 7.46 -16.91
N ALA A 197 -3.22 6.24 -17.28
CA ALA A 197 -2.88 5.67 -18.59
C ALA A 197 -3.56 6.40 -19.75
N VAL A 198 -4.85 6.72 -19.62
CA VAL A 198 -5.59 7.45 -20.65
C VAL A 198 -5.05 8.88 -20.80
N LEU A 199 -4.77 9.58 -19.69
CA LEU A 199 -4.17 10.91 -19.73
C LEU A 199 -2.78 10.87 -20.36
N ALA A 200 -1.93 9.91 -19.97
CA ALA A 200 -0.60 9.76 -20.56
C ALA A 200 -0.67 9.54 -22.06
N GLN A 201 -1.51 8.60 -22.51
CA GLN A 201 -1.69 8.27 -23.91
C GLN A 201 -2.13 9.50 -24.71
N LYS A 202 -3.18 10.20 -24.26
CA LYS A 202 -3.72 11.39 -24.95
C LYS A 202 -2.73 12.55 -24.99
N LEU A 203 -2.08 12.87 -23.87
CA LEU A 203 -1.11 13.97 -23.80
C LEU A 203 0.15 13.67 -24.63
N ALA A 204 0.60 12.42 -24.64
CA ALA A 204 1.73 12.01 -25.45
C ALA A 204 1.43 12.02 -26.95
N SER A 205 0.25 11.51 -27.36
CA SER A 205 -0.12 11.40 -28.78
C SER A 205 -0.55 12.72 -29.40
N GLU A 206 -1.32 13.56 -28.68
CA GLU A 206 -1.90 14.78 -29.26
C GLU A 206 -1.06 16.04 -29.02
N LEU A 207 -0.21 16.07 -27.99
CA LEU A 207 0.65 17.22 -27.67
C LEU A 207 2.14 16.93 -27.83
N ASN A 208 2.52 15.69 -28.15
CA ASN A 208 3.92 15.24 -28.22
C ASN A 208 4.71 15.53 -26.91
N LYS A 209 4.04 15.41 -25.76
CA LYS A 209 4.59 15.73 -24.43
C LYS A 209 5.35 14.55 -23.84
N LYS A 210 6.43 14.82 -23.11
CA LYS A 210 7.20 13.81 -22.37
C LYS A 210 6.52 13.52 -21.04
N ILE A 211 6.11 12.29 -20.84
CA ILE A 211 5.33 11.85 -19.68
C ILE A 211 6.17 10.87 -18.86
N LEU A 212 6.24 11.07 -17.55
CA LEU A 212 6.66 10.04 -16.60
C LEU A 212 5.42 9.55 -15.86
N ILE A 213 5.16 8.24 -15.93
CA ILE A 213 4.17 7.58 -15.09
C ILE A 213 4.92 6.81 -14.01
N ILE A 214 4.50 7.00 -12.76
CA ILE A 214 4.97 6.21 -11.63
C ILE A 214 3.81 5.43 -11.01
N ASP A 215 4.08 4.24 -10.51
CA ASP A 215 3.15 3.50 -9.65
C ASP A 215 3.92 2.83 -8.51
N LYS A 216 3.34 2.84 -7.31
CA LYS A 216 3.91 2.13 -6.16
C LYS A 216 3.77 0.62 -6.26
N ARG A 217 2.97 0.14 -7.21
CA ARG A 217 2.85 -1.29 -7.53
C ARG A 217 3.92 -1.70 -8.53
N GLU A 218 4.22 -2.99 -8.52
CA GLU A 218 5.13 -3.67 -9.46
C GLU A 218 4.55 -3.83 -10.89
N HIS A 219 3.37 -3.29 -11.17
CA HIS A 219 2.67 -3.49 -12.44
C HIS A 219 1.80 -2.28 -12.80
N ILE A 220 1.49 -2.15 -14.09
CA ILE A 220 0.51 -1.20 -14.63
C ILE A 220 -0.93 -1.72 -14.48
N GLY A 221 -1.93 -0.87 -14.76
CA GLY A 221 -3.35 -1.24 -14.78
C GLY A 221 -4.11 -0.99 -13.48
N GLY A 222 -3.42 -0.59 -12.40
CA GLY A 222 -4.05 -0.34 -11.10
C GLY A 222 -4.82 -1.56 -10.61
N ASN A 223 -6.10 -1.40 -10.23
CA ASN A 223 -6.92 -2.53 -9.78
C ASN A 223 -7.35 -3.47 -10.93
N CYS A 224 -7.29 -3.01 -12.19
CA CYS A 224 -7.70 -3.84 -13.33
C CYS A 224 -6.61 -4.81 -13.76
N TYR A 225 -5.44 -4.81 -13.12
CA TYR A 225 -4.36 -5.72 -13.44
C TYR A 225 -4.79 -7.18 -13.31
N ASP A 226 -4.58 -7.90 -14.40
CA ASP A 226 -4.71 -9.34 -14.51
C ASP A 226 -3.36 -9.96 -14.91
N PHE A 227 -3.23 -11.25 -14.62
CA PHE A 227 -2.04 -12.05 -14.91
C PHE A 227 -2.42 -13.51 -15.09
N TYR A 228 -1.60 -14.27 -15.80
CA TYR A 228 -1.72 -15.72 -15.86
C TYR A 228 -1.11 -16.31 -14.60
N ASN A 229 -1.87 -17.12 -13.87
CA ASN A 229 -1.35 -17.82 -12.70
C ASN A 229 -0.53 -19.06 -13.11
N GLU A 230 -0.05 -19.80 -12.11
CA GLU A 230 0.74 -21.02 -12.26
C GLU A 230 0.06 -22.14 -13.10
N ASN A 231 -1.27 -22.11 -13.23
CA ASN A 231 -2.03 -23.06 -14.03
C ASN A 231 -2.39 -22.54 -15.42
N GLY A 232 -1.84 -21.38 -15.82
CA GLY A 232 -2.12 -20.76 -17.11
C GLY A 232 -3.51 -20.11 -17.19
N VAL A 233 -4.20 -19.89 -16.06
CA VAL A 233 -5.50 -19.22 -16.03
C VAL A 233 -5.28 -17.71 -15.85
N LEU A 234 -5.80 -16.90 -16.78
CA LEU A 234 -5.87 -15.44 -16.65
C LEU A 234 -6.83 -15.08 -15.52
N VAL A 235 -6.30 -14.43 -14.48
CA VAL A 235 -7.02 -14.03 -13.28
C VAL A 235 -6.80 -12.56 -12.97
N HIS A 236 -7.79 -11.92 -12.34
CA HIS A 236 -7.66 -10.53 -11.91
C HIS A 236 -7.11 -10.46 -10.49
N LYS A 237 -5.94 -9.84 -10.29
CA LYS A 237 -5.26 -9.79 -8.99
C LYS A 237 -6.08 -9.12 -7.89
N TYR A 238 -6.96 -8.19 -8.27
CA TYR A 238 -7.72 -7.35 -7.34
C TYR A 238 -9.24 -7.48 -7.49
N GLY A 239 -9.71 -8.70 -7.77
CA GLY A 239 -11.12 -9.01 -7.92
C GLY A 239 -11.67 -8.77 -9.34
N PRO A 240 -12.92 -9.17 -9.62
CA PRO A 240 -13.51 -9.08 -10.93
C PRO A 240 -13.64 -7.64 -11.38
N HIS A 241 -13.25 -7.41 -12.63
CA HIS A 241 -13.40 -6.16 -13.32
C HIS A 241 -14.23 -6.46 -14.56
N TYR A 242 -15.47 -5.99 -14.54
CA TYR A 242 -16.43 -6.22 -15.62
C TYR A 242 -16.53 -4.95 -16.44
N PHE A 243 -15.95 -4.95 -17.64
CA PHE A 243 -16.03 -3.76 -18.48
C PHE A 243 -17.39 -3.68 -19.15
N ARG A 244 -18.01 -2.52 -19.00
CA ARG A 244 -19.35 -2.21 -19.49
C ARG A 244 -19.51 -0.72 -19.71
N THR A 245 -20.16 -0.31 -20.79
CA THR A 245 -20.43 1.10 -21.09
C THR A 245 -21.61 1.25 -22.06
N ASN A 246 -22.28 2.41 -21.99
CA ASN A 246 -23.23 2.86 -23.02
C ASN A 246 -22.59 3.82 -24.04
N SER A 247 -21.34 4.24 -23.82
CA SER A 247 -20.67 5.26 -24.62
C SER A 247 -19.96 4.65 -25.82
N ASN A 248 -20.47 4.94 -27.03
CA ASN A 248 -19.82 4.52 -28.28
C ASN A 248 -18.40 5.09 -28.38
N ARG A 249 -18.24 6.39 -28.09
CA ARG A 249 -16.94 7.09 -28.14
C ARG A 249 -15.88 6.41 -27.26
N LEU A 250 -16.27 5.99 -26.05
CA LEU A 250 -15.36 5.31 -25.12
C LEU A 250 -15.00 3.92 -25.66
N PHE A 251 -16.00 3.15 -26.09
CA PHE A 251 -15.80 1.83 -26.66
C PHE A 251 -14.87 1.89 -27.88
N GLU A 252 -15.09 2.82 -28.81
CA GLU A 252 -14.23 3.06 -29.98
C GLU A 252 -12.82 3.48 -29.59
N TYR A 253 -12.66 4.34 -28.58
CA TYR A 253 -11.35 4.73 -28.06
C TYR A 253 -10.55 3.51 -27.58
N LEU A 254 -11.13 2.68 -26.72
CA LEU A 254 -10.43 1.50 -26.19
C LEU A 254 -10.21 0.42 -27.26
N SER A 255 -11.08 0.33 -28.27
CA SER A 255 -10.95 -0.62 -29.39
C SER A 255 -9.70 -0.39 -30.25
N GLN A 256 -9.07 0.78 -30.15
CA GLN A 256 -7.76 1.05 -30.78
C GLN A 256 -6.62 0.27 -30.11
N PHE A 257 -6.82 -0.17 -28.87
CA PHE A 257 -5.78 -0.78 -28.04
C PHE A 257 -6.08 -2.24 -27.67
N THR A 258 -7.27 -2.75 -27.99
CA THR A 258 -7.62 -4.16 -27.76
C THR A 258 -8.76 -4.62 -28.65
N GLN A 259 -8.81 -5.92 -28.89
CA GLN A 259 -10.00 -6.59 -29.40
C GLN A 259 -10.89 -7.03 -28.24
N TRP A 260 -12.14 -7.35 -28.53
CA TRP A 260 -13.14 -7.61 -27.50
C TRP A 260 -13.69 -9.03 -27.56
N HIS A 261 -13.82 -9.65 -26.41
CA HIS A 261 -14.66 -10.82 -26.18
C HIS A 261 -15.99 -10.34 -25.59
N LYS A 262 -17.11 -10.60 -26.28
CA LYS A 262 -18.44 -10.23 -25.77
C LYS A 262 -18.87 -11.20 -24.69
N TYR A 263 -19.25 -10.69 -23.52
CA TYR A 263 -19.75 -11.49 -22.42
C TYR A 263 -20.81 -10.74 -21.62
N GLU A 264 -22.01 -11.32 -21.54
CA GLU A 264 -23.09 -10.79 -20.71
C GLU A 264 -23.01 -11.41 -19.32
N TYR A 265 -22.71 -10.58 -18.33
CA TYR A 265 -22.48 -11.06 -16.97
C TYR A 265 -23.79 -11.52 -16.35
N LYS A 266 -23.87 -12.78 -15.91
CA LYS A 266 -25.02 -13.31 -15.15
C LYS A 266 -24.53 -13.84 -13.83
N ILE A 267 -25.14 -13.41 -12.73
CA ILE A 267 -24.70 -13.82 -11.38
C ILE A 267 -25.87 -14.42 -10.60
N ARG A 268 -25.54 -15.12 -9.51
CA ARG A 268 -26.53 -15.65 -8.56
C ARG A 268 -26.29 -15.15 -7.14
N SER A 269 -27.35 -15.13 -6.34
CA SER A 269 -27.29 -14.84 -4.91
C SER A 269 -27.79 -16.05 -4.12
N CYS A 270 -26.98 -16.53 -3.19
CA CYS A 270 -27.31 -17.71 -2.38
C CYS A 270 -28.13 -17.32 -1.15
N TYR A 271 -29.33 -17.90 -1.02
CA TYR A 271 -30.17 -17.76 0.17
C TYR A 271 -30.70 -19.14 0.59
N LYS A 272 -30.44 -19.53 1.85
CA LYS A 272 -30.81 -20.83 2.42
C LYS A 272 -30.40 -22.06 1.59
N GLY A 273 -29.29 -21.98 0.86
CA GLY A 273 -28.77 -23.07 0.03
C GLY A 273 -29.22 -23.01 -1.43
N GLU A 274 -30.24 -22.22 -1.74
CA GLU A 274 -30.73 -22.03 -3.11
C GLU A 274 -30.06 -20.83 -3.79
N LEU A 275 -29.96 -20.89 -5.11
CA LEU A 275 -29.39 -19.84 -5.96
C LEU A 275 -30.50 -19.10 -6.69
N TYR A 276 -30.51 -17.78 -6.53
CA TYR A 276 -31.50 -16.90 -7.15
C TYR A 276 -30.84 -16.01 -8.20
N PRO A 277 -31.50 -15.72 -9.34
CA PRO A 277 -31.06 -14.67 -10.26
C PRO A 277 -30.80 -13.36 -9.53
N PHE A 278 -29.75 -12.65 -9.92
CA PHE A 278 -29.44 -11.36 -9.33
C PHE A 278 -28.88 -10.40 -10.38
N PRO A 279 -29.43 -9.19 -10.55
CA PRO A 279 -30.35 -8.47 -9.66
C PRO A 279 -31.76 -9.09 -9.61
N PRO A 280 -32.53 -8.86 -8.53
CA PRO A 280 -33.86 -9.45 -8.41
C PRO A 280 -34.75 -9.06 -9.59
N ASN A 281 -35.32 -10.07 -10.24
CA ASN A 281 -36.17 -9.99 -11.43
C ASN A 281 -37.46 -10.83 -11.21
N ARG A 282 -38.31 -11.00 -12.22
CA ARG A 282 -39.55 -11.80 -12.09
C ARG A 282 -39.28 -13.25 -11.68
N ASP A 283 -38.25 -13.88 -12.24
CA ASP A 283 -37.88 -15.26 -11.89
C ASP A 283 -37.45 -15.36 -10.42
N THR A 284 -36.75 -14.33 -9.92
CA THR A 284 -36.42 -14.22 -8.50
C THR A 284 -37.67 -14.13 -7.63
N LEU A 285 -38.68 -13.37 -8.05
CA LEU A 285 -39.95 -13.25 -7.31
C LEU A 285 -40.70 -14.58 -7.31
N ASN A 286 -40.84 -15.22 -8.46
CA ASN A 286 -41.49 -16.52 -8.61
C ASN A 286 -40.83 -17.59 -7.73
N GLN A 287 -39.50 -17.68 -7.80
CA GLN A 287 -38.74 -18.64 -6.98
C GLN A 287 -38.81 -18.31 -5.48
N PHE A 288 -38.58 -17.06 -5.09
CA PHE A 288 -38.46 -16.68 -3.67
C PHE A 288 -39.79 -16.77 -2.91
N TYR A 289 -40.90 -16.44 -3.57
CA TYR A 289 -42.23 -16.45 -2.96
C TYR A 289 -43.04 -17.70 -3.31
N ASN A 290 -42.49 -18.61 -4.11
CA ASN A 290 -43.18 -19.79 -4.62
C ASN A 290 -44.52 -19.43 -5.31
N ILE A 291 -44.42 -18.52 -6.29
CA ILE A 291 -45.55 -17.99 -7.08
C ILE A 291 -45.25 -18.10 -8.58
N ASN A 292 -46.25 -17.85 -9.42
CA ASN A 292 -46.14 -17.99 -10.88
C ASN A 292 -46.67 -16.76 -11.61
N LEU A 293 -45.96 -15.64 -11.49
CA LEU A 293 -46.25 -14.40 -12.21
C LEU A 293 -45.89 -14.58 -13.71
N GLN A 294 -46.86 -14.35 -14.59
CA GLN A 294 -46.76 -14.64 -16.03
C GLN A 294 -46.10 -13.52 -16.83
N ASN A 295 -46.37 -12.26 -16.45
CA ASN A 295 -45.97 -11.09 -17.22
C ASN A 295 -45.33 -10.00 -16.33
N GLU A 296 -44.87 -8.93 -16.96
CA GLU A 296 -44.20 -7.84 -16.25
C GLU A 296 -45.15 -7.03 -15.36
N GLU A 297 -46.42 -6.88 -15.76
CA GLU A 297 -47.42 -6.13 -15.00
C GLU A 297 -47.79 -6.84 -13.70
N GLU A 298 -48.02 -8.16 -13.73
CA GLU A 298 -48.22 -8.96 -12.53
C GLU A 298 -47.03 -8.85 -11.55
N ALA A 299 -45.81 -8.84 -12.08
CA ALA A 299 -44.61 -8.65 -11.27
C ALA A 299 -44.51 -7.25 -10.66
N LYS A 300 -44.89 -6.20 -11.41
CA LYS A 300 -44.98 -4.82 -10.90
C LYS A 300 -46.00 -4.72 -9.77
N GLU A 301 -47.20 -5.25 -9.95
CA GLU A 301 -48.27 -5.22 -8.95
C GLU A 301 -47.88 -5.98 -7.68
N PHE A 302 -47.34 -7.19 -7.85
CA PHE A 302 -46.88 -8.00 -6.72
C PHE A 302 -45.77 -7.28 -5.94
N LEU A 303 -44.77 -6.76 -6.64
CA LEU A 303 -43.67 -6.04 -6.02
C LEU A 303 -44.14 -4.74 -5.34
N ALA A 304 -45.10 -4.02 -5.92
CA ALA A 304 -45.70 -2.82 -5.31
C ALA A 304 -46.36 -3.13 -3.96
N LYS A 305 -47.04 -4.28 -3.82
CA LYS A 305 -47.61 -4.74 -2.55
C LYS A 305 -46.55 -5.09 -1.50
N LYS A 306 -45.35 -5.53 -1.93
CA LYS A 306 -44.23 -5.86 -1.03
C LYS A 306 -43.38 -4.67 -0.61
N ARG A 307 -43.31 -3.62 -1.45
CA ARG A 307 -42.51 -2.42 -1.20
C ARG A 307 -43.03 -1.61 -0.02
N ILE A 308 -42.12 -1.04 0.76
CA ILE A 308 -42.47 -0.08 1.82
C ILE A 308 -42.44 1.33 1.24
N LYS A 309 -43.57 2.04 1.27
CA LYS A 309 -43.66 3.42 0.77
C LYS A 309 -42.82 4.36 1.64
N ILE A 310 -41.69 4.81 1.10
CA ILE A 310 -40.80 5.80 1.73
C ILE A 310 -40.46 6.83 0.66
N PRO A 311 -41.15 8.00 0.63
CA PRO A 311 -40.97 9.00 -0.43
C PRO A 311 -39.53 9.53 -0.53
N ASN A 312 -38.84 9.68 0.60
CA ASN A 312 -37.50 10.26 0.67
C ASN A 312 -36.53 9.39 1.48
N PRO A 313 -36.05 8.25 0.92
CA PRO A 313 -35.13 7.36 1.62
C PRO A 313 -33.82 8.06 2.00
N LYS A 314 -33.47 8.03 3.28
CA LYS A 314 -32.30 8.73 3.85
C LYS A 314 -31.05 7.86 3.93
N ASN A 315 -31.20 6.54 3.86
CA ASN A 315 -30.10 5.59 3.96
C ASN A 315 -30.28 4.37 3.03
N THR A 316 -29.26 3.52 2.99
CA THR A 316 -29.20 2.32 2.14
C THR A 316 -30.32 1.33 2.46
N LYS A 317 -30.69 1.15 3.75
CA LYS A 317 -31.79 0.25 4.13
C LYS A 317 -33.12 0.74 3.57
N GLU A 318 -33.46 2.00 3.83
CA GLU A 318 -34.72 2.60 3.39
C GLU A 318 -34.88 2.52 1.87
N LEU A 319 -33.81 2.77 1.11
CA LEU A 319 -33.87 2.68 -0.34
C LEU A 319 -34.04 1.23 -0.83
N PHE A 320 -33.45 0.25 -0.17
CA PHE A 320 -33.69 -1.15 -0.55
C PHE A 320 -35.11 -1.58 -0.22
N ILE A 321 -35.61 -1.34 0.99
CA ILE A 321 -36.96 -1.79 1.37
C ILE A 321 -38.06 -1.07 0.56
N SER A 322 -37.82 0.16 0.11
CA SER A 322 -38.73 0.85 -0.81
C SER A 322 -38.70 0.31 -2.23
N LYS A 323 -37.62 -0.38 -2.63
CA LYS A 323 -37.48 -1.01 -3.95
C LYS A 323 -37.88 -2.49 -3.99
N VAL A 324 -37.54 -3.26 -2.96
CA VAL A 324 -37.71 -4.73 -2.94
C VAL A 324 -38.61 -5.25 -1.82
N GLY A 325 -39.01 -4.42 -0.87
CA GLY A 325 -39.68 -4.88 0.35
C GLY A 325 -38.72 -5.48 1.39
N TYR A 326 -39.23 -5.75 2.59
CA TYR A 326 -38.39 -6.16 3.72
C TYR A 326 -37.80 -7.57 3.57
N GLU A 327 -38.57 -8.50 2.99
CA GLU A 327 -38.21 -9.93 2.89
C GLU A 327 -36.97 -10.12 1.98
N LEU A 328 -37.02 -9.59 0.75
CA LEU A 328 -35.90 -9.61 -0.19
C LEU A 328 -34.71 -8.78 0.32
N TYR A 329 -34.96 -7.64 0.97
CA TYR A 329 -33.90 -6.86 1.64
C TYR A 329 -33.14 -7.71 2.65
N ARG A 330 -33.86 -8.42 3.53
CA ARG A 330 -33.25 -9.30 4.53
C ARG A 330 -32.49 -10.45 3.89
N ALA A 331 -33.04 -11.06 2.84
CA ALA A 331 -32.46 -12.21 2.18
C ALA A 331 -31.15 -11.89 1.44
N PHE A 332 -31.15 -10.83 0.63
CA PHE A 332 -30.07 -10.57 -0.33
C PHE A 332 -29.19 -9.37 0.00
N PHE A 333 -29.70 -8.37 0.72
CA PHE A 333 -29.03 -7.06 0.81
C PHE A 333 -28.50 -6.73 2.21
N LYS A 334 -29.25 -7.01 3.27
CA LYS A 334 -28.93 -6.58 4.65
C LYS A 334 -27.55 -7.05 5.10
N ASN A 335 -27.36 -8.36 5.13
CA ASN A 335 -26.13 -8.97 5.63
C ASN A 335 -24.96 -8.82 4.63
N TYR A 336 -25.25 -8.87 3.33
CA TYR A 336 -24.25 -8.59 2.29
C TYR A 336 -23.67 -7.19 2.43
N THR A 337 -24.52 -6.17 2.57
CA THR A 337 -24.10 -4.77 2.72
C THR A 337 -23.31 -4.58 4.00
N LYS A 338 -23.80 -5.10 5.13
CA LYS A 338 -23.09 -5.02 6.42
C LYS A 338 -21.71 -5.67 6.35
N LYS A 339 -21.60 -6.83 5.71
CA LYS A 339 -20.32 -7.53 5.52
C LYS A 339 -19.39 -6.77 4.59
N HIS A 340 -19.88 -6.33 3.42
CA HIS A 340 -19.09 -5.62 2.43
C HIS A 340 -18.53 -4.30 2.96
N TRP A 341 -19.33 -3.52 3.67
CA TRP A 341 -18.92 -2.20 4.15
C TRP A 341 -18.39 -2.19 5.59
N GLY A 342 -18.66 -3.22 6.39
CA GLY A 342 -18.42 -3.20 7.83
C GLY A 342 -19.34 -2.24 8.59
N ILE A 343 -20.36 -1.68 7.92
CA ILE A 343 -21.25 -0.64 8.43
C ILE A 343 -22.70 -1.07 8.19
N ASN A 344 -23.57 -0.86 9.18
CA ASN A 344 -24.99 -1.16 9.03
C ASN A 344 -25.61 -0.29 7.91
N PRO A 345 -26.51 -0.85 7.07
CA PRO A 345 -27.12 -0.11 5.95
C PRO A 345 -27.83 1.20 6.36
N GLU A 346 -28.29 1.34 7.59
CA GLU A 346 -28.85 2.57 8.16
C GLU A 346 -27.86 3.73 8.23
N LYS A 347 -26.55 3.45 8.24
CA LYS A 347 -25.48 4.46 8.35
C LYS A 347 -24.78 4.73 7.01
N LEU A 348 -25.26 4.16 5.91
CA LEU A 348 -24.67 4.29 4.58
C LEU A 348 -25.58 5.13 3.67
N SER A 349 -24.96 5.96 2.82
CA SER A 349 -25.67 6.77 1.83
C SER A 349 -26.56 5.91 0.91
N PRO A 350 -27.78 6.36 0.56
CA PRO A 350 -28.64 5.68 -0.42
C PRO A 350 -27.96 5.33 -1.74
N LEU A 351 -26.90 6.06 -2.13
CA LEU A 351 -26.11 5.80 -3.34
C LEU A 351 -25.54 4.37 -3.40
N VAL A 352 -25.31 3.72 -2.27
CA VAL A 352 -24.88 2.31 -2.23
C VAL A 352 -25.98 1.40 -2.81
N ALA A 353 -27.23 1.60 -2.41
CA ALA A 353 -28.39 0.82 -2.87
C ALA A 353 -28.83 1.21 -4.29
N ALA A 354 -28.61 2.45 -4.71
CA ALA A 354 -29.04 2.95 -6.01
C ALA A 354 -28.46 2.15 -7.20
N ARG A 355 -27.33 1.48 -6.99
CA ARG A 355 -26.56 0.76 -8.02
C ARG A 355 -27.14 -0.60 -8.40
N ILE A 356 -28.00 -1.20 -7.56
CA ILE A 356 -28.63 -2.49 -7.88
C ILE A 356 -30.04 -2.22 -8.41
N PRO A 357 -30.31 -2.49 -9.69
CA PRO A 357 -31.66 -2.37 -10.22
C PRO A 357 -32.55 -3.49 -9.67
N VAL A 358 -33.85 -3.27 -9.69
CA VAL A 358 -34.86 -4.29 -9.44
C VAL A 358 -35.72 -4.34 -10.67
N ARG A 359 -35.89 -5.53 -11.24
CA ARG A 359 -36.57 -5.73 -12.50
C ARG A 359 -37.88 -6.47 -12.28
N THR A 360 -38.78 -6.28 -13.23
CA THR A 360 -40.09 -6.94 -13.30
C THR A 360 -40.21 -7.83 -14.54
N ASN A 361 -39.20 -7.80 -15.43
CA ASN A 361 -39.00 -8.77 -16.51
C ASN A 361 -38.11 -9.94 -16.05
N THR A 362 -37.73 -10.83 -16.98
CA THR A 362 -36.88 -12.01 -16.74
C THR A 362 -35.42 -11.81 -17.13
N ASP A 363 -35.01 -10.57 -17.47
CA ASP A 363 -33.61 -10.30 -17.81
C ASP A 363 -32.74 -10.56 -16.57
N ASP A 364 -31.84 -11.54 -16.65
CA ASP A 364 -30.96 -11.97 -15.58
C ASP A 364 -29.51 -11.47 -15.72
N ARG A 365 -29.24 -10.60 -16.70
CA ARG A 365 -27.92 -9.97 -16.88
C ARG A 365 -27.64 -9.00 -15.76
N TYR A 366 -26.45 -9.00 -15.17
CA TYR A 366 -26.07 -8.12 -14.08
C TYR A 366 -25.98 -6.64 -14.51
N PHE A 367 -25.59 -6.41 -15.76
CA PHE A 367 -25.60 -5.10 -16.40
C PHE A 367 -26.53 -5.11 -17.62
N THR A 368 -27.08 -3.94 -17.95
CA THR A 368 -27.93 -3.74 -19.15
C THR A 368 -27.28 -2.79 -20.15
N ASP A 369 -26.02 -2.45 -19.94
CA ASP A 369 -25.27 -1.57 -20.80
C ASP A 369 -25.11 -2.16 -22.20
N LYS A 370 -25.07 -1.28 -23.20
CA LYS A 370 -24.96 -1.64 -24.63
C LYS A 370 -23.72 -2.51 -24.92
N TYR A 371 -22.57 -2.09 -24.40
CA TYR A 371 -21.32 -2.83 -24.56
C TYR A 371 -21.01 -3.55 -23.25
N GLN A 372 -20.97 -4.89 -23.29
CA GLN A 372 -20.53 -5.76 -22.20
C GLN A 372 -19.48 -6.71 -22.77
N VAL A 373 -18.22 -6.38 -22.49
CA VAL A 373 -17.07 -6.99 -23.18
C VAL A 373 -15.90 -7.12 -22.22
N MET A 374 -15.00 -8.04 -22.54
CA MET A 374 -13.69 -8.22 -21.90
C MET A 374 -12.60 -7.98 -22.94
N PRO A 375 -11.47 -7.33 -22.58
CA PRO A 375 -10.32 -7.28 -23.48
C PRO A 375 -9.88 -8.70 -23.83
N LEU A 376 -9.75 -9.01 -25.13
CA LEU A 376 -9.51 -10.37 -25.62
C LEU A 376 -8.26 -11.01 -24.98
N ASN A 377 -7.22 -10.21 -24.80
CA ASN A 377 -5.93 -10.63 -24.25
C ASN A 377 -5.70 -10.13 -22.81
N GLY A 378 -6.77 -9.80 -22.09
CA GLY A 378 -6.70 -9.26 -20.73
C GLY A 378 -6.43 -7.77 -20.65
N TYR A 379 -6.69 -7.21 -19.47
CA TYR A 379 -6.49 -5.80 -19.15
C TYR A 379 -5.02 -5.40 -19.17
N HIS A 380 -4.12 -6.23 -18.66
CA HIS A 380 -2.69 -5.91 -18.64
C HIS A 380 -2.19 -5.61 -20.06
N LYS A 381 -2.54 -6.45 -21.04
CA LYS A 381 -2.21 -6.23 -22.46
C LYS A 381 -2.84 -4.95 -23.02
N LEU A 382 -4.10 -4.67 -22.66
CA LEU A 382 -4.74 -3.39 -23.02
C LEU A 382 -3.95 -2.20 -22.46
N PHE A 383 -3.49 -2.25 -21.21
CA PHE A 383 -2.69 -1.19 -20.60
C PHE A 383 -1.31 -1.05 -21.25
N GLU A 384 -0.64 -2.16 -21.60
CA GLU A 384 0.61 -2.12 -22.37
C GLU A 384 0.40 -1.37 -23.69
N ASN A 385 -0.67 -1.68 -24.42
CA ASN A 385 -0.96 -1.05 -25.71
C ASN A 385 -1.32 0.45 -25.56
N ILE A 386 -2.10 0.83 -24.54
CA ILE A 386 -2.41 2.24 -24.25
C ILE A 386 -1.13 3.03 -23.95
N LEU A 387 -0.20 2.44 -23.21
CA LEU A 387 1.02 3.10 -22.75
C LEU A 387 2.21 2.96 -23.72
N ASN A 388 2.06 2.19 -24.80
CA ASN A 388 3.11 1.96 -25.79
C ASN A 388 3.29 3.20 -26.68
N HIS A 389 4.05 4.18 -26.16
CA HIS A 389 4.36 5.40 -26.89
C HIS A 389 5.76 5.90 -26.51
N LYS A 390 6.56 6.32 -27.49
CA LYS A 390 7.96 6.74 -27.32
C LYS A 390 8.20 7.86 -26.29
N ASN A 391 7.19 8.68 -26.02
CA ASN A 391 7.27 9.78 -25.05
C ASN A 391 6.79 9.40 -23.63
N ILE A 392 6.32 8.18 -23.42
CA ILE A 392 5.84 7.71 -22.13
C ILE A 392 6.95 6.87 -21.50
N THR A 393 7.47 7.34 -20.37
CA THR A 393 8.34 6.56 -19.49
C THR A 393 7.53 6.01 -18.34
N ILE A 394 7.66 4.72 -18.04
CA ILE A 394 7.00 4.08 -16.90
C ILE A 394 8.06 3.69 -15.88
N ARG A 395 7.78 3.94 -14.59
CA ARG A 395 8.54 3.42 -13.46
C ARG A 395 7.58 2.82 -12.44
N LEU A 396 7.88 1.62 -11.99
CA LEU A 396 7.05 0.85 -11.08
C LEU A 396 7.81 0.65 -9.77
N ASN A 397 7.11 0.25 -8.71
CA ASN A 397 7.67 0.17 -7.35
C ASN A 397 8.24 1.51 -6.85
N ILE A 398 7.63 2.63 -7.25
CA ILE A 398 8.05 3.96 -6.79
C ILE A 398 6.86 4.66 -6.14
N ASP A 399 7.02 5.04 -4.86
CA ASP A 399 6.07 5.94 -4.22
C ASP A 399 6.36 7.40 -4.63
N PHE A 400 5.31 8.18 -4.83
CA PHE A 400 5.44 9.60 -5.15
C PHE A 400 6.19 10.36 -4.05
N GLN A 401 5.93 10.02 -2.78
CA GLN A 401 6.55 10.69 -1.63
C GLN A 401 8.08 10.53 -1.62
N GLU A 402 8.61 9.44 -2.19
CA GLU A 402 10.05 9.15 -2.24
C GLU A 402 10.77 9.99 -3.30
N ILE A 403 10.06 10.42 -4.35
CA ILE A 403 10.68 11.03 -5.52
C ILE A 403 10.22 12.45 -5.82
N GLN A 404 9.23 12.98 -5.10
CA GLN A 404 8.62 14.30 -5.36
C GLN A 404 9.65 15.43 -5.45
N ASP A 405 10.72 15.37 -4.65
CA ASP A 405 11.80 16.37 -4.65
C ASP A 405 12.91 16.08 -5.67
N SER A 406 12.92 14.90 -6.28
CA SER A 406 13.99 14.43 -7.17
C SER A 406 13.64 14.54 -8.67
N VAL A 407 12.35 14.44 -9.01
CA VAL A 407 11.89 14.48 -10.41
C VAL A 407 11.52 15.91 -10.80
N LYS A 408 12.16 16.43 -11.86
CA LYS A 408 11.75 17.71 -12.45
C LYS A 408 10.61 17.52 -13.45
N TYR A 409 9.44 18.09 -13.14
CA TYR A 409 8.26 18.09 -14.01
C TYR A 409 7.60 19.48 -14.06
N ASN A 410 6.87 19.78 -15.14
CA ASN A 410 6.13 21.05 -15.27
C ASN A 410 4.71 20.97 -14.69
N PHE A 411 4.08 19.79 -14.75
CA PHE A 411 2.70 19.58 -14.33
C PHE A 411 2.52 18.20 -13.69
N LEU A 412 1.73 18.11 -12.62
CA LEU A 412 1.43 16.86 -11.91
C LEU A 412 -0.01 16.41 -12.16
N ILE A 413 -0.21 15.13 -12.45
CA ILE A 413 -1.51 14.47 -12.43
C ILE A 413 -1.46 13.42 -11.33
N TYR A 414 -2.24 13.62 -10.27
CA TYR A 414 -2.25 12.76 -9.11
C TYR A 414 -3.54 11.94 -9.05
N THR A 415 -3.41 10.61 -9.05
CA THR A 415 -4.56 9.68 -9.02
C THR A 415 -4.66 8.85 -7.75
N GLY A 416 -3.71 9.03 -6.82
CA GLY A 416 -3.66 8.35 -5.51
C GLY A 416 -4.64 8.94 -4.49
N PRO A 417 -4.64 8.43 -3.24
CA PRO A 417 -5.47 8.98 -2.16
C PRO A 417 -5.11 10.44 -1.87
N ILE A 418 -6.11 11.33 -1.89
CA ILE A 418 -5.91 12.77 -1.70
C ILE A 418 -5.46 13.12 -0.29
N ASP A 419 -5.89 12.35 0.71
CA ASP A 419 -5.46 12.51 2.09
C ASP A 419 -3.97 12.16 2.28
N GLU A 420 -3.47 11.13 1.59
CA GLU A 420 -2.05 10.74 1.56
C GLU A 420 -1.18 11.82 0.90
N PHE A 421 -1.67 12.49 -0.15
CA PHE A 421 -0.97 13.61 -0.79
C PHE A 421 -0.72 14.77 0.20
N PHE A 422 -1.69 15.08 1.05
CA PHE A 422 -1.60 16.13 2.06
C PHE A 422 -1.17 15.60 3.44
N GLU A 423 -0.42 14.49 3.48
CA GLU A 423 0.15 13.91 4.71
C GLU A 423 -0.89 13.75 5.85
N PHE A 424 -2.12 13.42 5.50
CA PHE A 424 -3.24 13.26 6.42
C PHE A 424 -3.54 14.50 7.29
N LYS A 425 -3.26 15.71 6.79
CA LYS A 425 -3.49 17.01 7.47
C LYS A 425 -4.85 17.17 8.19
N TYR A 426 -5.93 16.64 7.63
CA TYR A 426 -7.28 16.70 8.23
C TYR A 426 -7.77 15.35 8.79
N GLY A 427 -6.89 14.34 8.81
CA GLY A 427 -7.17 12.95 9.17
C GLY A 427 -7.41 12.04 7.97
N LYS A 428 -7.24 10.72 8.18
CA LYS A 428 -7.37 9.69 7.14
C LYS A 428 -8.80 9.62 6.57
N LEU A 429 -8.93 9.63 5.26
CA LEU A 429 -10.18 9.35 4.56
C LEU A 429 -10.50 7.85 4.67
N PRO A 430 -11.71 7.45 5.09
CA PRO A 430 -12.04 6.04 5.23
C PRO A 430 -12.24 5.32 3.89
N TYR A 431 -11.33 4.41 3.55
CA TYR A 431 -11.49 3.50 2.42
C TYR A 431 -11.81 2.09 2.89
N ARG A 432 -12.63 1.37 2.12
CA ARG A 432 -12.82 -0.06 2.28
C ARG A 432 -11.73 -0.80 1.51
N SER A 433 -11.17 -1.82 2.15
CA SER A 433 -10.21 -2.74 1.54
C SER A 433 -10.83 -4.12 1.28
N LEU A 434 -10.11 -4.97 0.55
CA LEU A 434 -10.48 -6.34 0.25
C LEU A 434 -9.24 -7.24 0.34
N ILE A 435 -9.44 -8.47 0.81
CA ILE A 435 -8.50 -9.58 0.72
C ILE A 435 -9.07 -10.58 -0.29
N PHE A 436 -8.21 -11.11 -1.15
CA PHE A 436 -8.54 -12.05 -2.21
C PHE A 436 -7.85 -13.38 -1.92
N GLU A 437 -8.63 -14.46 -1.82
CA GLU A 437 -8.13 -15.82 -1.66
C GLU A 437 -8.39 -16.58 -2.97
N PHE A 438 -7.32 -16.86 -3.71
CA PHE A 438 -7.38 -17.61 -4.96
C PHE A 438 -7.31 -19.12 -4.67
N LEU A 439 -8.14 -19.88 -5.36
CA LEU A 439 -8.21 -21.33 -5.24
C LEU A 439 -8.24 -21.95 -6.63
N ASN A 440 -7.35 -22.90 -6.86
CA ASN A 440 -7.19 -23.60 -8.12
C ASN A 440 -7.85 -24.97 -8.08
N TYR A 441 -8.39 -25.41 -9.21
CA TYR A 441 -9.04 -26.70 -9.35
C TYR A 441 -8.69 -27.35 -10.69
N ASP A 442 -8.48 -28.66 -10.66
CA ASP A 442 -8.28 -29.49 -11.84
C ASP A 442 -9.63 -29.95 -12.41
N LYS A 443 -10.39 -28.98 -12.92
CA LYS A 443 -11.66 -29.19 -13.63
C LYS A 443 -12.00 -27.96 -14.47
N GLU A 444 -12.86 -28.15 -15.47
CA GLU A 444 -13.22 -27.08 -16.40
C GLU A 444 -13.95 -25.92 -15.71
N PHE A 445 -14.98 -26.15 -14.90
CA PHE A 445 -15.61 -25.08 -14.12
C PHE A 445 -15.86 -25.50 -12.68
N TYR A 446 -15.73 -24.57 -11.75
CA TYR A 446 -16.02 -24.78 -10.34
C TYR A 446 -17.49 -24.57 -10.03
N GLN A 447 -18.10 -23.57 -10.65
CA GLN A 447 -19.50 -23.15 -10.48
C GLN A 447 -20.11 -22.76 -11.84
N ASP A 448 -21.43 -22.81 -11.95
CA ASP A 448 -22.12 -22.58 -13.25
C ASP A 448 -22.20 -21.11 -13.67
N TRP A 449 -21.89 -20.17 -12.77
CA TRP A 449 -21.96 -18.73 -13.03
C TRP A 449 -20.63 -18.05 -12.72
N VAL A 450 -20.32 -16.95 -13.43
CA VAL A 450 -19.12 -16.14 -13.19
C VAL A 450 -19.00 -15.67 -11.74
N GLN A 451 -20.12 -15.50 -11.03
CA GLN A 451 -20.14 -15.06 -9.64
C GLN A 451 -21.36 -15.59 -8.89
N ILE A 452 -21.11 -16.06 -7.66
CA ILE A 452 -22.15 -16.36 -6.68
C ILE A 452 -21.93 -15.48 -5.44
N ASN A 453 -22.93 -14.69 -5.10
CA ASN A 453 -22.97 -13.89 -3.88
C ASN A 453 -23.44 -14.74 -2.71
N TYR A 454 -22.87 -14.50 -1.54
CA TYR A 454 -23.23 -15.21 -0.31
C TYR A 454 -23.60 -14.23 0.79
N PRO A 455 -24.79 -13.61 0.78
CA PRO A 455 -25.16 -12.56 1.74
C PRO A 455 -25.05 -12.95 3.22
N ASN A 456 -25.29 -14.22 3.58
CA ASN A 456 -25.64 -14.60 4.97
C ASN A 456 -24.58 -15.44 5.72
N LYS A 457 -24.28 -16.66 5.26
CA LYS A 457 -23.58 -17.68 6.06
C LYS A 457 -22.06 -17.45 6.22
N TYR A 458 -21.40 -16.93 5.18
CA TYR A 458 -19.93 -16.94 5.09
C TYR A 458 -19.30 -15.57 5.38
N LYS A 459 -18.01 -15.59 5.78
CA LYS A 459 -17.19 -14.38 6.00
C LYS A 459 -16.83 -13.66 4.70
N PHE A 460 -16.65 -14.38 3.59
CA PHE A 460 -16.46 -13.80 2.26
C PHE A 460 -17.80 -13.31 1.69
N THR A 461 -17.78 -12.29 0.82
CA THR A 461 -18.98 -11.76 0.17
C THR A 461 -19.43 -12.59 -1.02
N ARG A 462 -18.49 -13.11 -1.80
CA ARG A 462 -18.76 -13.80 -3.06
C ARG A 462 -17.60 -14.72 -3.44
N ILE A 463 -17.91 -15.70 -4.29
CA ILE A 463 -16.96 -16.49 -5.07
C ILE A 463 -17.10 -16.08 -6.52
N VAL A 464 -15.98 -15.79 -7.16
CA VAL A 464 -15.91 -15.37 -8.56
C VAL A 464 -15.04 -16.36 -9.31
N GLU A 465 -15.51 -16.79 -10.46
CA GLU A 465 -14.79 -17.63 -11.41
C GLU A 465 -14.69 -16.84 -12.72
N ILE A 466 -13.64 -16.02 -12.85
CA ILE A 466 -13.55 -15.05 -13.95
C ILE A 466 -13.36 -15.72 -15.32
N LYS A 467 -12.97 -17.00 -15.32
CA LYS A 467 -12.78 -17.80 -16.54
C LYS A 467 -13.99 -17.74 -17.47
N HIS A 468 -15.19 -17.82 -16.88
CA HIS A 468 -16.48 -17.62 -17.57
C HIS A 468 -16.50 -16.36 -18.45
N ALA A 469 -16.03 -15.23 -17.91
CA ALA A 469 -16.06 -13.94 -18.61
C ALA A 469 -14.88 -13.74 -19.58
N THR A 470 -13.73 -14.33 -19.28
CA THR A 470 -12.54 -14.24 -20.15
C THR A 470 -12.63 -15.13 -21.40
N GLY A 471 -13.50 -16.15 -21.39
CA GLY A 471 -13.67 -17.07 -22.52
C GLY A 471 -12.50 -18.04 -22.75
N GLN A 472 -11.63 -18.22 -21.76
CA GLN A 472 -10.46 -19.11 -21.86
C GLN A 472 -10.88 -20.58 -22.00
N LYS A 473 -10.25 -21.30 -22.93
CA LYS A 473 -10.46 -22.73 -23.16
C LYS A 473 -9.30 -23.54 -22.58
N ILE A 474 -9.37 -23.81 -21.28
CA ILE A 474 -8.36 -24.55 -20.52
C ILE A 474 -9.05 -25.50 -19.52
N GLY A 475 -8.48 -26.70 -19.33
CA GLY A 475 -9.06 -27.77 -18.50
C GLY A 475 -9.02 -27.53 -16.98
N THR A 476 -8.31 -26.51 -16.52
CA THR A 476 -8.22 -26.11 -15.09
C THR A 476 -8.97 -24.80 -14.85
N THR A 477 -9.33 -24.50 -13.61
CA THR A 477 -9.99 -23.24 -13.26
C THR A 477 -9.48 -22.65 -11.95
N THR A 478 -9.65 -21.34 -11.80
CA THR A 478 -9.30 -20.60 -10.61
C THR A 478 -10.46 -19.75 -10.16
N THR A 479 -10.86 -19.91 -8.91
CA THR A 479 -11.85 -19.05 -8.27
C THR A 479 -11.18 -18.11 -7.28
N VAL A 480 -11.86 -16.99 -6.99
CA VAL A 480 -11.45 -16.06 -5.95
C VAL A 480 -12.59 -15.81 -4.96
N LYS A 481 -12.28 -15.99 -3.68
CA LYS A 481 -13.14 -15.53 -2.57
C LYS A 481 -12.74 -14.12 -2.17
N GLU A 482 -13.74 -13.25 -2.00
CA GLU A 482 -13.51 -11.88 -1.56
C GLU A 482 -13.88 -11.66 -0.10
N PHE A 483 -12.93 -11.18 0.70
CA PHE A 483 -13.11 -10.86 2.11
C PHE A 483 -12.98 -9.34 2.33
N PRO A 484 -14.07 -8.66 2.69
CA PRO A 484 -14.02 -7.24 3.02
C PRO A 484 -13.15 -6.96 4.24
N ASN A 485 -12.27 -5.97 4.12
CA ASN A 485 -11.35 -5.58 5.19
C ASN A 485 -11.44 -4.07 5.49
N GLY A 486 -11.33 -3.70 6.76
CA GLY A 486 -11.30 -2.30 7.21
C GLY A 486 -9.92 -1.66 7.07
N ASN A 487 -8.87 -2.47 7.01
CA ASN A 487 -7.47 -2.05 6.91
C ASN A 487 -6.87 -2.52 5.57
N GLY A 488 -5.81 -1.86 5.10
CA GLY A 488 -5.08 -2.26 3.89
C GLY A 488 -5.29 -1.32 2.70
N LYS A 489 -5.01 -1.82 1.48
CA LYS A 489 -5.02 -1.01 0.25
C LYS A 489 -6.41 -0.40 0.00
N PRO A 490 -6.52 0.89 -0.35
CA PRO A 490 -7.81 1.54 -0.57
C PRO A 490 -8.45 1.07 -1.88
N PHE A 491 -9.61 0.40 -1.81
CA PHE A 491 -10.37 -0.04 -2.99
C PHE A 491 -11.61 0.82 -3.24
N TYR A 492 -12.39 1.10 -2.19
CA TYR A 492 -13.65 1.83 -2.28
C TYR A 492 -13.71 2.99 -1.28
N PRO A 493 -13.94 4.23 -1.72
CA PRO A 493 -14.35 5.31 -0.82
C PRO A 493 -15.61 4.90 -0.06
N ILE A 494 -15.67 5.11 1.26
CA ILE A 494 -16.87 4.81 2.04
C ILE A 494 -17.84 5.98 1.93
N PRO A 495 -19.00 5.84 1.25
CA PRO A 495 -19.94 6.94 1.02
C PRO A 495 -20.73 7.24 2.29
N SER A 496 -20.34 8.32 2.97
CA SER A 496 -21.07 8.88 4.11
C SER A 496 -20.96 10.40 4.12
N GLU A 497 -21.91 11.06 4.75
CA GLU A 497 -21.90 12.52 4.88
C GLU A 497 -20.65 13.02 5.64
N LYS A 498 -20.29 12.33 6.73
CA LYS A 498 -19.09 12.62 7.51
C LYS A 498 -17.83 12.59 6.64
N ASN A 499 -17.66 11.53 5.85
CA ASN A 499 -16.48 11.38 4.98
C ASN A 499 -16.48 12.40 3.86
N HIS A 500 -17.65 12.75 3.32
CA HIS A 500 -17.77 13.77 2.29
C HIS A 500 -17.38 15.16 2.81
N ARG A 501 -17.76 15.52 4.05
CA ARG A 501 -17.31 16.76 4.70
C ARG A 501 -15.79 16.81 4.88
N LEU A 502 -15.17 15.68 5.26
CA LEU A 502 -13.71 15.58 5.36
C LEU A 502 -13.04 15.74 3.99
N TYR A 503 -13.52 15.01 2.97
CA TYR A 503 -13.01 15.14 1.60
C TYR A 503 -13.10 16.58 1.07
N LYS A 504 -14.17 17.32 1.36
CA LYS A 504 -14.30 18.72 0.95
C LYS A 504 -13.18 19.63 1.48
N LYS A 505 -12.63 19.34 2.66
CA LYS A 505 -11.48 20.09 3.19
C LYS A 505 -10.24 19.87 2.33
N TYR A 506 -9.93 18.61 2.02
CA TYR A 506 -8.83 18.26 1.11
C TYR A 506 -9.04 18.82 -0.29
N LYS A 507 -10.26 18.73 -0.82
CA LYS A 507 -10.59 19.27 -2.14
C LYS A 507 -10.35 20.78 -2.20
N LYS A 508 -10.73 21.52 -1.15
CA LYS A 508 -10.52 22.97 -1.07
C LYS A 508 -9.03 23.33 -1.20
N ASP A 509 -8.16 22.61 -0.48
CA ASP A 509 -6.70 22.83 -0.56
C ASP A 509 -6.16 22.41 -1.93
N ALA A 510 -6.63 21.27 -2.48
CA ALA A 510 -6.26 20.80 -3.81
C ALA A 510 -6.61 21.81 -4.93
N ASP A 511 -7.79 22.45 -4.84
CA ASP A 511 -8.25 23.43 -5.83
C ASP A 511 -7.39 24.71 -5.84
N GLN A 512 -6.59 24.96 -4.78
CA GLN A 512 -5.67 26.10 -4.71
C GLN A 512 -4.30 25.81 -5.33
N LEU A 513 -3.96 24.54 -5.56
CA LEU A 513 -2.67 24.15 -6.11
C LEU A 513 -2.62 24.39 -7.61
N LYS A 514 -1.61 25.15 -8.05
CA LYS A 514 -1.35 25.40 -9.47
C LYS A 514 -0.54 24.24 -10.06
N ASN A 515 -0.77 23.95 -11.33
CA ASN A 515 -0.07 22.92 -12.09
C ASN A 515 -0.23 21.49 -11.54
N ILE A 516 -1.31 21.21 -10.81
CA ILE A 516 -1.65 19.88 -10.30
C ILE A 516 -3.11 19.58 -10.63
N ILE A 517 -3.40 18.36 -11.10
CA ILE A 517 -4.75 17.84 -11.30
C ILE A 517 -4.94 16.60 -10.44
N PHE A 518 -5.99 16.61 -9.61
CA PHE A 518 -6.45 15.45 -8.85
C PHE A 518 -7.59 14.77 -9.60
N ILE A 519 -7.40 13.52 -10.00
CA ILE A 519 -8.39 12.81 -10.83
C ILE A 519 -8.44 11.31 -10.52
N GLY A 520 -9.64 10.75 -10.57
CA GLY A 520 -9.87 9.32 -10.44
C GLY A 520 -10.45 8.93 -9.10
N ARG A 521 -10.71 7.64 -8.93
CA ARG A 521 -11.47 7.09 -7.78
C ARG A 521 -10.92 7.55 -6.43
N LEU A 522 -9.60 7.50 -6.25
CA LEU A 522 -8.95 7.77 -4.96
C LEU A 522 -8.77 9.26 -4.73
N ALA A 523 -8.26 9.98 -5.73
CA ALA A 523 -7.99 11.42 -5.65
C ALA A 523 -9.28 12.25 -5.51
N GLU A 524 -10.36 11.85 -6.18
CA GLU A 524 -11.65 12.53 -6.07
C GLU A 524 -12.57 11.93 -5.00
N TYR A 525 -12.13 10.87 -4.32
CA TYR A 525 -12.91 10.15 -3.31
C TYR A 525 -14.32 9.76 -3.80
N LYS A 526 -14.43 9.32 -5.06
CA LYS A 526 -15.69 8.98 -5.73
C LYS A 526 -15.76 7.49 -6.07
N TYR A 527 -16.93 6.88 -5.93
CA TYR A 527 -17.12 5.47 -6.29
C TYR A 527 -17.38 5.27 -7.80
N LEU A 528 -16.31 5.39 -8.60
CA LEU A 528 -16.36 5.34 -10.07
C LEU A 528 -16.13 3.93 -10.64
N ASN A 529 -16.88 3.58 -11.69
CA ASN A 529 -16.65 2.42 -12.55
C ASN A 529 -15.55 2.71 -13.60
N MET A 530 -15.09 1.68 -14.32
CA MET A 530 -14.02 1.84 -15.31
C MET A 530 -14.39 2.82 -16.42
N ASP A 531 -15.58 2.69 -17.01
CA ASP A 531 -16.12 3.60 -18.03
C ASP A 531 -16.14 5.06 -17.53
N GLN A 532 -16.65 5.28 -16.32
CA GLN A 532 -16.70 6.63 -15.73
C GLN A 532 -15.31 7.22 -15.46
N VAL A 533 -14.34 6.38 -15.06
CA VAL A 533 -12.94 6.81 -14.87
C VAL A 533 -12.31 7.22 -16.21
N ILE A 534 -12.56 6.45 -17.27
CA ILE A 534 -12.01 6.68 -18.60
C ILE A 534 -12.64 7.93 -19.24
N GLU A 535 -13.95 8.11 -19.13
CA GLU A 535 -14.63 9.33 -19.58
C GLU A 535 -14.08 10.57 -18.87
N ASN A 536 -13.95 10.52 -17.55
CA ASN A 536 -13.39 11.62 -16.79
C ASN A 536 -11.94 11.95 -17.23
N ALA A 537 -11.14 10.94 -17.52
CA ALA A 537 -9.78 11.12 -18.03
C ALA A 537 -9.75 11.70 -19.46
N LEU A 538 -10.62 11.23 -20.36
CA LEU A 538 -10.75 11.75 -21.73
C LEU A 538 -11.19 13.22 -21.74
N GLU A 539 -12.18 13.58 -20.90
CA GLU A 539 -12.64 14.98 -20.78
C GLU A 539 -11.58 15.87 -20.15
N THR A 540 -10.83 15.37 -19.17
CA THR A 540 -9.71 16.11 -18.58
C THR A 540 -8.59 16.31 -19.59
N ALA A 541 -8.24 15.27 -20.36
CA ALA A 541 -7.25 15.37 -21.43
C ALA A 541 -7.65 16.43 -22.46
N LYS A 542 -8.91 16.42 -22.89
CA LYS A 542 -9.48 17.40 -23.83
C LYS A 542 -9.26 18.84 -23.33
N LYS A 543 -9.62 19.13 -22.07
CA LYS A 543 -9.42 20.46 -21.47
C LYS A 543 -7.96 20.89 -21.43
N ILE A 544 -7.05 19.97 -21.08
CA ILE A 544 -5.60 20.26 -21.06
C ILE A 544 -5.10 20.56 -22.48
N ILE A 545 -5.52 19.76 -23.47
CA ILE A 545 -5.13 19.90 -24.87
C ILE A 545 -5.62 21.23 -25.45
N GLU A 546 -6.89 21.58 -25.23
CA GLU A 546 -7.48 22.86 -25.66
C GLU A 546 -6.75 24.05 -25.03
N SER A 547 -6.48 24.00 -23.72
CA SER A 547 -5.72 25.05 -23.03
C SER A 547 -4.30 25.21 -23.59
N HIS A 548 -3.63 24.13 -24.00
CA HIS A 548 -2.30 24.20 -24.62
C HIS A 548 -2.33 24.76 -26.04
N LYS A 549 -3.36 24.44 -26.83
CA LYS A 549 -3.52 24.96 -28.19
C LYS A 549 -3.81 26.47 -28.17
N ASN A 550 -4.66 26.93 -27.25
CA ASN A 550 -5.00 28.34 -27.10
C ASN A 550 -3.85 29.22 -26.56
N LYS A 551 -2.80 28.62 -25.98
CA LYS A 551 -1.58 29.35 -25.56
C LYS A 551 -0.52 29.47 -26.66
N LYS A 552 -0.69 28.72 -27.76
CA LYS A 552 0.22 28.73 -28.91
C LYS A 552 -0.27 29.62 -30.05
N ASN A 553 -1.58 29.87 -30.11
CA ASN A 553 -2.19 30.93 -30.89
C ASN A 553 -2.20 32.21 -30.07
#